data_AF-A0AA42ZAV1-F1
#
_entry.id   AF-A0AA42ZAV1-F1
#
_cell.length_a   1.000
_cell.length_b   1.000
_cell.length_c   1.000
_cell.angle_alpha   90.00
_cell.angle_beta   90.00
_cell.angle_gamma   90.00
#
_symmetry.space_group_name_H-M   'P 1'
#
loop_
_entity.id
_entity.type
_entity.pdbx_description
1 polymer ?
#
loop_
_entity_poly.entity_id
_entity_poly.type
_entity_poly.pdbx_seq_one_letter_code
_entity_poly.pdbx_strand_id
1 'polypeptide(L)'
;MSILDTTSLHLPKENPEAEDFLPLLGTDYVELYVGNAKQAAHYYMSAWGFQPLAYSGLETGMKDQVSYVLQQDKIRLILTSP
;
A
#
# COMPACT_ATOMS: atom_id res chain seq x y z
N MET A 1 18.93 -24.10 19.97
CA MET A 1 19.19 -23.29 18.76
C MET A 1 17.84 -22.80 18.31
N SER A 2 17.47 -21.52 18.55
CA SER A 2 16.17 -21.02 18.11
C SER A 2 16.18 -20.92 16.59
N ILE A 3 15.30 -21.67 15.95
CA ILE A 3 15.04 -21.54 14.52
C ILE A 3 14.39 -20.18 14.27
N LEU A 4 15.06 -19.34 13.48
CA LEU A 4 14.51 -18.06 13.05
C LEU A 4 13.60 -18.30 11.84
N ASP A 5 12.60 -17.44 11.69
CA ASP A 5 11.74 -17.44 10.52
C ASP A 5 12.45 -16.86 9.27
N THR A 6 11.96 -17.21 8.08
CA THR A 6 12.52 -16.79 6.78
C THR A 6 12.06 -15.42 6.29
N THR A 7 11.16 -14.76 7.02
CA THR A 7 10.73 -13.38 6.73
C THR A 7 11.86 -12.37 6.97
N SER A 8 11.69 -11.16 6.45
CA SER A 8 12.67 -10.07 6.57
C SER A 8 13.04 -9.73 8.03
N LEU A 9 12.16 -10.01 8.98
CA LEU A 9 12.32 -9.70 10.40
C LEU A 9 13.08 -10.77 11.20
N HIS A 10 13.31 -11.97 10.63
CA HIS A 10 14.02 -13.07 11.27
C HIS A 10 13.56 -13.33 12.71
N LEU A 11 12.25 -13.40 12.93
CA LEU A 11 11.66 -13.55 14.26
C LEU A 11 11.88 -14.97 14.83
N PRO A 12 11.95 -15.14 16.16
CA PRO A 12 11.98 -16.47 16.76
C PRO A 12 10.71 -17.26 16.41
N LYS A 13 10.86 -18.49 15.92
CA LYS A 13 9.72 -19.40 15.76
C LYS A 13 9.36 -20.01 17.11
N GLU A 14 8.20 -19.62 17.64
CA GLU A 14 7.63 -20.18 18.88
C GLU A 14 7.22 -21.65 18.73
N ASN A 15 6.73 -22.05 17.54
CA ASN A 15 6.38 -23.43 17.22
C ASN A 15 7.17 -23.93 15.99
N PRO A 16 8.20 -24.78 16.17
CA PRO A 16 9.03 -25.28 15.07
C PRO A 16 8.34 -26.14 14.03
N GLU A 17 7.30 -26.86 14.43
CA GLU A 17 6.54 -27.76 13.57
C GLU A 17 5.40 -27.04 12.83
N ALA A 18 5.16 -25.76 13.13
CA ALA A 18 4.14 -24.97 12.45
C ALA A 18 4.64 -24.54 11.08
N GLU A 19 3.89 -24.94 10.05
CA GLU A 19 4.07 -24.42 8.69
C GLU A 19 3.55 -22.98 8.61
N ASP A 20 4.34 -22.09 7.99
CA ASP A 20 3.94 -20.71 7.75
C ASP A 20 3.07 -20.64 6.48
N PHE A 21 1.77 -20.86 6.66
CA PHE A 21 0.80 -20.85 5.56
C PHE A 21 0.46 -19.43 5.06
N LEU A 22 0.88 -18.38 5.78
CA LEU A 22 0.58 -16.98 5.46
C LEU A 22 1.82 -16.10 5.70
N PRO A 23 2.87 -16.25 4.87
CA PRO A 23 4.10 -15.52 5.06
C PRO A 23 3.87 -14.02 4.84
N LEU A 24 4.22 -13.21 5.85
CA LEU A 24 4.13 -11.75 5.78
C LEU A 24 5.36 -11.19 5.06
N LEU A 25 5.20 -10.83 3.79
CA LEU A 25 6.30 -10.32 2.96
C LEU A 25 6.56 -8.81 3.14
N GLY A 26 5.58 -8.08 3.67
CA GLY A 26 5.64 -6.64 3.88
C GLY A 26 4.31 -5.95 3.60
N THR A 27 4.37 -4.63 3.46
CA THR A 27 3.20 -3.80 3.12
C THR A 27 3.18 -3.49 1.64
N ASP A 28 2.08 -3.81 0.96
CA ASP A 28 1.94 -3.52 -0.48
C ASP A 28 1.56 -2.08 -0.76
N TYR A 29 0.57 -1.55 -0.04
CA TYR A 29 0.11 -0.17 -0.11
C TYR A 29 -0.74 0.19 1.12
N VAL A 30 -1.02 1.48 1.28
CA VAL A 30 -2.06 1.99 2.18
C VAL A 30 -3.09 2.74 1.35
N GLU A 31 -4.35 2.38 1.48
CA GLU A 31 -5.46 3.10 0.84
C GLU A 31 -6.17 4.00 1.85
N LEU A 32 -6.27 5.28 1.49
CA LEU A 32 -6.92 6.33 2.26
C LEU A 32 -8.20 6.74 1.55
N TYR A 33 -9.33 6.52 2.23
CA TYR A 33 -10.63 7.02 1.81
C TYR A 33 -10.78 8.47 2.25
N VAL A 34 -10.88 9.38 1.29
CA VAL A 34 -10.82 10.83 1.49
C VAL A 34 -12.02 11.52 0.83
N GLY A 35 -12.31 12.76 1.25
CA GLY A 35 -13.41 13.54 0.66
C GLY A 35 -13.15 13.98 -0.79
N ASN A 36 -11.89 14.14 -1.19
CA ASN A 36 -11.52 14.51 -2.56
C ASN A 36 -10.14 13.91 -2.91
N ALA A 37 -10.14 12.84 -3.71
CA ALA A 37 -8.92 12.12 -4.06
C ALA A 37 -7.92 12.96 -4.85
N LYS A 38 -8.41 13.85 -5.75
CA LYS A 38 -7.56 14.71 -6.58
C LYS A 38 -6.81 15.75 -5.74
N GLN A 39 -7.49 16.38 -4.79
CA GLN A 39 -6.88 17.36 -3.90
C GLN A 39 -5.88 16.70 -2.94
N ALA A 40 -6.21 15.53 -2.39
CA ALA A 40 -5.28 14.75 -1.58
C ALA A 40 -4.05 14.34 -2.38
N ALA A 41 -4.23 13.87 -3.62
CA ALA A 41 -3.12 13.46 -4.49
C ALA A 41 -2.19 14.62 -4.78
N HIS A 42 -2.74 15.79 -5.13
CA HIS A 42 -1.97 17.01 -5.33
C HIS A 42 -1.18 17.41 -4.07
N TYR A 43 -1.76 17.27 -2.87
CA TYR A 43 -1.07 17.55 -1.61
C TYR A 43 0.13 16.62 -1.40
N TYR A 44 -0.05 15.30 -1.49
CA TYR A 44 1.05 14.34 -1.30
C TYR A 44 2.12 14.45 -2.38
N MET A 45 1.75 14.77 -3.62
CA MET A 45 2.73 15.05 -4.68
C MET A 45 3.54 16.33 -4.38
N SER A 46 2.85 17.44 -4.08
CA SER A 46 3.50 18.75 -3.98
C SER A 46 4.25 18.95 -2.66
N ALA A 47 3.67 18.53 -1.55
CA ALA A 47 4.24 18.76 -0.23
C ALA A 47 5.20 17.64 0.23
N TRP A 48 5.01 16.41 -0.25
CA TRP A 48 5.79 15.25 0.20
C TRP A 48 6.69 14.67 -0.90
N GLY A 49 6.50 15.07 -2.16
CA GLY A 49 7.33 14.62 -3.28
C GLY A 49 6.93 13.27 -3.89
N PHE A 50 5.78 12.73 -3.52
CA PHE A 50 5.26 11.50 -4.11
C PHE A 50 5.05 11.66 -5.62
N GLN A 51 5.29 10.60 -6.38
CA GLN A 51 5.11 10.60 -7.82
C GLN A 51 3.82 9.85 -8.21
N PRO A 52 3.05 10.35 -9.19
CA PRO A 52 1.89 9.64 -9.68
C PRO A 52 2.31 8.32 -10.35
N LEU A 53 1.62 7.23 -10.01
CA LEU A 53 1.89 5.89 -10.53
C LEU A 53 0.73 5.36 -11.37
N ALA A 54 -0.50 5.49 -10.89
CA ALA A 54 -1.68 5.00 -11.58
C ALA A 54 -2.94 5.82 -11.22
N TYR A 55 -3.96 5.69 -12.05
CA TYR A 55 -5.24 6.37 -11.90
C TYR A 55 -6.39 5.42 -12.23
N SER A 56 -7.48 5.53 -11.48
CA SER A 56 -8.76 4.91 -11.79
C SER A 56 -9.89 5.92 -11.56
N GLY A 57 -10.80 6.05 -12.52
CA GLY A 57 -11.94 6.94 -12.43
C GLY A 57 -12.84 6.83 -13.67
N LEU A 58 -13.63 7.86 -13.94
CA LEU A 58 -14.63 7.83 -15.01
C LEU A 58 -13.99 7.55 -16.39
N GLU A 59 -12.81 8.11 -16.60
CA GLU A 59 -11.98 7.95 -17.80
C GLU A 59 -11.49 6.51 -17.98
N THR A 60 -11.43 5.72 -16.91
CA THR A 60 -11.04 4.29 -16.94
C THR A 60 -12.24 3.35 -16.76
N GLY A 61 -13.47 3.88 -16.77
CA GLY A 61 -14.71 3.10 -16.65
C GLY A 61 -15.21 2.90 -15.21
N MET A 62 -14.56 3.49 -14.20
CA MET A 62 -15.05 3.49 -12.82
C MET A 62 -15.99 4.66 -12.59
N LYS A 63 -17.25 4.37 -12.27
CA LYS A 63 -18.32 5.39 -12.13
C LYS A 63 -18.57 5.85 -10.71
N ASP A 64 -18.26 4.99 -9.74
CA ASP A 64 -18.67 5.15 -8.35
C ASP A 64 -17.53 5.60 -7.43
N GLN A 65 -16.33 5.76 -7.99
CA GLN A 65 -15.14 6.18 -7.26
C GLN A 65 -14.06 6.70 -8.20
N VAL A 66 -13.16 7.50 -7.62
CA VAL A 66 -11.92 7.94 -8.23
C VAL A 66 -10.76 7.63 -7.28
N SER A 67 -9.73 6.96 -7.80
CA SER A 67 -8.54 6.54 -7.06
C SER A 67 -7.26 7.03 -7.74
N TYR A 68 -6.37 7.65 -6.97
CA TYR A 68 -5.02 8.03 -7.41
C TYR A 68 -4.00 7.19 -6.66
N VAL A 69 -3.12 6.50 -7.38
CA VAL A 69 -1.99 5.77 -6.80
C VAL A 69 -0.76 6.64 -6.91
N LEU A 70 -0.14 6.90 -5.76
CA LEU A 70 1.10 7.64 -5.63
C LEU A 70 2.19 6.73 -5.05
N GLN A 71 3.41 6.86 -5.55
CA GLN A 71 4.55 6.07 -5.08
C GLN A 71 5.75 6.96 -4.76
N GLN A 72 6.44 6.63 -3.67
CA GLN A 72 7.75 7.14 -3.33
C GLN A 72 8.59 6.00 -2.77
N ASP A 73 9.66 5.64 -3.48
CA ASP A 73 10.45 4.43 -3.20
C ASP A 73 9.53 3.20 -3.03
N LYS A 74 9.54 2.53 -1.87
CA LYS A 74 8.72 1.36 -1.57
C LYS A 74 7.32 1.70 -1.05
N ILE A 75 7.02 2.97 -0.77
CA ILE A 75 5.73 3.38 -0.18
C ILE A 75 4.74 3.65 -1.31
N ARG A 76 3.58 3.01 -1.24
CA ARG A 76 2.45 3.26 -2.15
C ARG A 76 1.25 3.75 -1.35
N LEU A 77 0.73 4.90 -1.75
CA LEU A 77 -0.51 5.47 -1.23
C LEU A 77 -1.57 5.43 -2.33
N ILE A 78 -2.74 4.90 -1.99
CA ILE A 78 -3.94 4.99 -2.84
C ILE A 78 -4.88 5.97 -2.19
N LEU A 79 -5.29 6.99 -2.92
CA LEU A 79 -6.20 8.03 -2.43
C LEU A 79 -7.51 7.87 -3.18
N THR A 80 -8.55 7.45 -2.47
CA THR A 80 -9.85 7.10 -3.06
C THR A 80 -10.94 8.01 -2.52
N SER A 81 -11.76 8.56 -3.40
CA SER A 81 -13.01 9.25 -3.06
C SER A 81 -14.16 8.67 -3.88
N PRO A 82 -15.39 8.71 -3.38
CA PRO A 82 -16.58 8.39 -4.18
C PRO A 82 -16.68 9.27 -5.43
#